data_AF-T1AAI7-F1
#
_entry.id   AF-T1AAI7-F1
#
_cell.length_a   1.000
_cell.length_b   1.000
_cell.length_c   1.000
_cell.angle_alpha   90.00
_cell.angle_beta   90.00
_cell.angle_gamma   90.00
#
_symmetry.space_group_name_H-M   'P 1'
#
loop_
_entity.id
_entity.type
_entity.pdbx_description
1 polymer ?
#
loop_
_entity_poly.entity_id
_entity_poly.type
_entity_poly.pdbx_seq_one_letter_code
_entity_poly.pdbx_strand_id
1 'polypeptide(L)'
;MVQVTAADGEALALSYNAAGQLSSLATLQIPAAGGALVACSRVDYSYDSSGRLATVGTDTSAFTTTYAYVGSSLRVAQLTESNGTTIAYTYAQGSDGVYRVASVT
;
A
#
# COMPACT_ATOMS: atom_id res chain seq x y z
N MET A 1 16.76 5.90 0.47
CA MET A 1 16.49 4.70 1.29
C MET A 1 16.90 5.01 2.72
N VAL A 2 16.05 4.69 3.68
CA VAL A 2 16.27 4.81 5.13
C VAL A 2 16.25 3.40 5.71
N GLN A 3 17.13 3.11 6.67
CA GLN A 3 17.18 1.81 7.31
C GLN A 3 17.23 1.97 8.83
N VAL A 4 16.41 1.20 9.54
CA VAL A 4 16.40 1.09 11.00
C VAL A 4 16.93 -0.29 11.36
N THR A 5 18.11 -0.35 11.98
CA THR A 5 18.75 -1.62 12.36
C THR A 5 18.53 -1.89 13.84
N ALA A 6 18.07 -3.11 14.14
CA ALA A 6 17.88 -3.63 15.48
C ALA A 6 19.22 -4.11 16.08
N ALA A 7 19.22 -4.40 17.39
CA ALA A 7 20.43 -4.78 18.12
C ALA A 7 21.02 -6.14 17.67
N ASP A 8 20.20 -7.02 17.11
CA ASP A 8 20.59 -8.31 16.53
C ASP A 8 21.12 -8.19 15.08
N GLY A 9 21.14 -6.97 14.53
CA GLY A 9 21.61 -6.68 13.18
C GLY A 9 20.53 -6.83 12.10
N GLU A 10 19.33 -7.32 12.42
CA GLU A 10 18.18 -7.27 11.51
C GLU A 10 17.75 -5.82 11.25
N ALA A 11 16.98 -5.57 10.20
CA ALA A 11 16.62 -4.21 9.85
C ALA A 11 15.25 -4.05 9.20
N LEU A 12 14.72 -2.84 9.30
CA LEU A 12 13.58 -2.36 8.52
C LEU A 12 14.07 -1.34 7.50
N ALA A 13 13.84 -1.60 6.21
CA ALA A 13 14.22 -0.71 5.12
C ALA A 13 12.99 0.02 4.57
N LEU A 14 13.08 1.35 4.45
CA LEU A 14 12.08 2.23 3.88
C LEU A 14 12.63 2.95 2.65
N SER A 15 11.91 2.86 1.54
CA SER A 15 12.23 3.59 0.31
C SER A 15 11.13 4.59 0.01
N TYR A 16 11.51 5.72 -0.56
CA TYR A 16 10.60 6.81 -0.91
C TYR A 16 10.76 7.15 -2.39
N ASN A 17 9.65 7.50 -3.04
CA ASN A 17 9.68 8.04 -4.40
C ASN A 17 10.19 9.49 -4.42
N ALA A 18 10.34 10.07 -5.61
CA ALA A 18 10.84 11.45 -5.78
C ALA A 18 9.91 12.51 -5.15
N ALA A 19 8.64 12.20 -4.93
CA ALA A 19 7.67 13.06 -4.25
C ALA A 19 7.71 12.91 -2.72
N GLY A 20 8.61 12.10 -2.17
CA GLY A 20 8.75 11.85 -0.74
C GLY A 20 7.70 10.90 -0.15
N GLN A 21 6.94 10.19 -1.00
CA GLN A 21 5.96 9.20 -0.55
C GLN A 21 6.63 7.83 -0.41
N LEU A 22 6.22 7.05 0.59
CA LEU A 22 6.77 5.71 0.84
C LEU A 22 6.49 4.81 -0.38
N SER A 23 7.52 4.31 -1.05
CA SER A 23 7.38 3.42 -2.20
C SER A 23 7.60 1.96 -1.85
N SER A 24 8.37 1.68 -0.80
CA SER A 24 8.64 0.31 -0.37
C SER A 24 8.98 0.23 1.11
N LEU A 25 8.51 -0.83 1.76
CA LEU A 25 8.84 -1.22 3.13
C LEU A 25 9.30 -2.68 3.13
N ALA A 26 10.49 -2.98 3.66
CA ALA A 26 10.99 -4.35 3.71
C ALA A 26 11.58 -4.70 5.08
N THR A 27 11.31 -5.92 5.54
CA THR A 27 12.04 -6.52 6.67
C THR A 27 13.27 -7.26 6.14
N LEU A 28 14.41 -7.01 6.78
CA LEU A 28 15.70 -7.58 6.42
C LEU A 28 16.22 -8.43 7.57
N GLN A 29 16.61 -9.67 7.30
CA GLN A 29 17.15 -10.57 8.30
C GLN A 29 18.52 -11.11 7.89
N ILE A 30 19.33 -11.49 8.88
CA ILE A 30 20.59 -12.21 8.63
C ILE A 30 20.22 -13.69 8.49
N PRO A 31 20.54 -14.36 7.36
CA PRO A 31 20.26 -15.79 7.22
C PRO A 31 20.87 -16.62 8.35
N ALA A 32 20.22 -17.73 8.72
CA ALA A 32 20.71 -18.61 9.79
C ALA A 32 22.12 -19.18 9.51
N ALA A 33 22.52 -19.27 8.23
CA ALA A 33 23.86 -19.64 7.81
C ALA A 33 24.91 -18.51 7.97
N GLY A 34 24.51 -17.35 8.49
CA GLY A 34 25.26 -16.11 8.48
C GLY A 34 25.24 -15.42 7.12
N GLY A 35 25.80 -14.21 7.05
CA GLY A 35 25.99 -13.46 5.80
C GLY A 35 25.37 -12.06 5.81
N ALA A 36 25.13 -11.52 4.62
CA ALA A 36 24.50 -10.22 4.43
C ALA A 36 22.99 -10.29 4.69
N LEU A 37 22.42 -9.13 5.02
CA LEU A 37 20.97 -8.96 5.14
C LEU A 37 20.24 -9.36 3.86
N VAL A 38 19.16 -10.12 4.01
CA VAL A 38 18.23 -10.49 2.92
C VAL A 38 16.83 -10.01 3.26
N ALA A 39 16.09 -9.56 2.24
CA ALA A 39 14.69 -9.20 2.41
C ALA A 39 13.85 -10.47 2.65
N CYS A 40 13.09 -10.48 3.74
CA CYS A 40 12.19 -11.59 4.10
C CYS A 40 10.72 -11.27 3.82
N SER A 41 10.37 -9.99 3.86
CA SER A 41 9.08 -9.49 3.42
C SER A 41 9.22 -8.09 2.86
N ARG A 42 8.35 -7.76 1.92
CA ARG A 42 8.28 -6.45 1.29
C ARG A 42 6.83 -6.09 0.99
N VAL A 43 6.54 -4.81 1.15
CA VAL A 43 5.31 -4.17 0.70
C VAL A 43 5.68 -3.01 -0.20
N ASP A 44 5.13 -2.98 -1.40
CA ASP A 44 5.32 -1.91 -2.37
C ASP A 44 4.06 -1.07 -2.51
N TYR A 45 4.26 0.23 -2.66
CA TYR A 45 3.20 1.22 -2.75
C TYR A 45 3.38 2.05 -4.02
N SER A 46 2.27 2.29 -4.71
CA SER A 46 2.22 3.28 -5.79
C SER A 46 1.12 4.30 -5.54
N TYR A 47 1.23 5.43 -6.22
CA TYR A 47 0.32 6.56 -6.05
C TYR A 47 -0.16 7.05 -7.41
N ASP A 48 -1.40 7.55 -7.44
CA ASP A 48 -1.95 8.19 -8.63
C ASP A 48 -1.37 9.60 -8.81
N SER A 49 -1.75 10.26 -9.91
CA SER A 49 -1.29 11.63 -10.21
C SER A 49 -1.72 12.69 -9.21
N SER A 50 -2.71 12.39 -8.35
CA SER A 50 -3.16 13.25 -7.25
C SER A 50 -2.44 12.93 -5.93
N GLY A 51 -1.49 11.99 -5.94
CA GLY A 51 -0.75 11.55 -4.75
C GLY A 51 -1.55 10.62 -3.83
N ARG A 52 -2.68 10.06 -4.28
CA ARG A 52 -3.47 9.09 -3.49
C ARG A 52 -2.93 7.69 -3.71
N LEU A 53 -3.06 6.81 -2.71
CA LEU A 53 -2.59 5.43 -2.80
C LEU A 53 -3.32 4.69 -3.95
N ALA A 54 -2.57 4.23 -4.95
CA ALA A 54 -3.13 3.55 -6.12
C ALA A 54 -3.00 2.03 -6.01
N THR A 55 -1.86 1.53 -5.53
CA THR A 55 -1.65 0.09 -5.35
C THR A 55 -0.88 -0.21 -4.06
N VAL A 56 -1.21 -1.36 -3.46
CA VAL A 56 -0.40 -2.02 -2.43
C VAL A 56 -0.11 -3.43 -2.92
N GLY A 57 1.17 -3.79 -3.04
CA GLY A 57 1.61 -5.14 -3.40
C GLY A 57 2.51 -5.73 -2.32
N THR A 58 2.47 -7.05 -2.14
CA THR A 58 3.43 -7.76 -1.26
C THR A 58 4.41 -8.60 -2.08
N ASP A 59 5.55 -8.95 -1.47
CA ASP A 59 6.80 -9.49 -2.07
C ASP A 59 6.68 -10.60 -3.14
N THR A 60 5.54 -11.28 -3.28
CA THR A 60 5.32 -12.24 -4.38
C THR A 60 4.53 -11.69 -5.55
N SER A 61 4.10 -10.42 -5.54
CA SER A 61 3.05 -9.85 -6.43
C SER A 61 1.75 -10.67 -6.47
N ALA A 62 1.69 -11.82 -5.77
CA ALA A 62 0.58 -12.75 -5.76
C ALA A 62 -0.65 -12.11 -5.12
N PHE A 63 -0.41 -11.16 -4.21
CA PHE A 63 -1.44 -10.31 -3.65
C PHE A 63 -1.13 -8.85 -3.95
N THR A 64 -1.92 -8.27 -4.83
CA THR A 64 -1.92 -6.82 -5.11
C THR A 64 -3.32 -6.30 -4.92
N THR A 65 -3.46 -5.16 -4.27
CA THR A 65 -4.71 -4.45 -4.10
C THR A 65 -4.61 -3.10 -4.82
N THR A 66 -5.54 -2.85 -5.74
CA THR A 66 -5.64 -1.60 -6.51
C THR A 66 -6.83 -0.78 -6.03
N TYR A 67 -6.65 0.53 -5.92
CA TYR A 67 -7.66 1.47 -5.45
C TYR A 67 -8.06 2.43 -6.58
N ALA A 68 -9.36 2.62 -6.75
CA ALA A 68 -9.93 3.70 -7.57
C ALA A 68 -10.75 4.63 -6.68
N TYR A 69 -10.86 5.90 -7.07
CA TYR A 69 -11.48 6.94 -6.26
C TYR A 69 -12.59 7.68 -7.00
N VAL A 70 -13.54 8.25 -6.25
CA VAL A 70 -14.60 9.09 -6.80
C VAL A 70 -14.02 10.47 -7.15
N GLY A 71 -13.81 10.71 -8.46
CA GLY A 71 -13.29 11.98 -8.97
C GLY A 71 -11.96 12.38 -8.31
N SER A 72 -11.86 13.62 -7.85
CA SER A 72 -10.70 14.15 -7.11
C SER A 72 -10.77 13.93 -5.58
N SER A 73 -11.79 13.24 -5.08
CA SER A 73 -11.96 13.04 -3.63
C SER A 73 -11.07 11.91 -3.07
N LEU A 74 -10.98 11.79 -1.75
CA LEU A 74 -10.33 10.65 -1.08
C LEU A 74 -11.26 9.44 -0.88
N ARG A 75 -12.49 9.47 -1.40
CA ARG A 75 -13.46 8.36 -1.27
C ARG A 75 -13.12 7.26 -2.27
N VAL A 76 -12.87 6.06 -1.77
CA VAL A 76 -12.60 4.87 -2.60
C VAL A 76 -13.88 4.49 -3.34
N ALA A 77 -13.84 4.51 -4.67
CA ALA A 77 -14.92 4.01 -5.51
C ALA A 77 -14.86 2.49 -5.67
N GLN A 78 -13.65 1.93 -5.77
CA GLN A 78 -13.46 0.50 -6.00
C GLN A 78 -12.11 0.02 -5.46
N LEU A 79 -12.11 -1.20 -4.96
CA LEU A 79 -10.94 -2.02 -4.67
C LEU A 79 -10.89 -3.17 -5.67
N THR A 80 -9.70 -3.57 -6.11
CA THR A 80 -9.51 -4.78 -6.93
C THR A 80 -8.29 -5.54 -6.47
N GLU A 81 -8.50 -6.81 -6.10
CA GLU A 81 -7.43 -7.72 -5.72
C GLU A 81 -6.83 -8.42 -6.96
N SER A 82 -5.60 -8.92 -6.84
CA SER A 82 -4.86 -9.61 -7.91
C SER A 82 -5.55 -10.86 -8.44
N ASN A 83 -6.46 -11.47 -7.67
CA ASN A 83 -7.30 -12.59 -8.09
C ASN A 83 -8.53 -12.15 -8.92
N GLY A 84 -8.71 -10.85 -9.16
CA GLY A 84 -9.84 -10.27 -9.87
C GLY A 84 -11.07 -9.97 -8.99
N THR A 85 -11.03 -10.29 -7.70
CA THR A 85 -12.09 -9.91 -6.75
C THR A 85 -12.19 -8.40 -6.66
N THR A 86 -13.39 -7.88 -6.82
CA THR A 86 -13.66 -6.44 -6.75
C THR A 86 -14.67 -6.13 -5.66
N ILE A 87 -14.46 -4.99 -5.00
CA ILE A 87 -15.47 -4.39 -4.11
C ILE A 87 -15.68 -2.96 -4.58
N ALA A 88 -16.92 -2.57 -4.85
CA ALA A 88 -17.29 -1.22 -5.25
C ALA A 88 -18.12 -0.52 -4.17
N TYR A 89 -17.94 0.79 -4.05
CA TYR A 89 -18.66 1.64 -3.11
C TYR A 89 -19.36 2.77 -3.84
N THR A 90 -20.61 3.04 -3.45
CA THR A 90 -21.29 4.30 -3.78
C THR A 90 -21.48 5.14 -2.53
N TYR A 91 -21.68 6.45 -2.72
CA TYR A 91 -21.82 7.38 -1.61
C TYR A 91 -23.02 8.29 -1.82
N ALA A 92 -23.75 8.55 -0.74
CA ALA A 92 -24.81 9.56 -0.69
C ALA A 92 -24.41 10.66 0.30
N GLN A 93 -24.73 11.90 -0.05
CA GLN A 93 -24.52 13.05 0.84
C GLN A 93 -25.71 13.17 1.78
N GLY A 94 -25.44 13.25 3.09
CA GLY A 94 -26.47 13.58 4.08
C GLY A 94 -26.88 15.04 4.00
N SER A 95 -27.96 15.39 4.70
CA SER A 95 -28.38 16.79 4.89
C SER A 95 -27.33 17.65 5.60
N ASP A 96 -26.39 17.02 6.30
CA ASP A 96 -25.22 17.62 6.93
C ASP A 96 -24.04 17.86 5.97
N GLY A 97 -24.19 17.55 4.68
CA GLY A 97 -23.15 17.69 3.68
C GLY A 97 -22.09 16.58 3.72
N VAL A 98 -22.22 15.58 4.61
CA VAL A 98 -21.25 14.51 4.79
C VAL A 98 -21.61 13.31 3.92
N TYR A 99 -20.66 12.87 3.10
CA TYR A 99 -20.81 11.66 2.29
C TYR A 99 -20.63 10.40 3.14
N ARG A 100 -21.57 9.47 3.02
CA ARG A 100 -21.55 8.14 3.66
C ARG A 100 -21.72 7.07 2.60
N VAL A 101 -21.21 5.87 2.88
CA VAL A 101 -21.40 4.72 1.99
C VAL A 101 -22.88 4.43 1.86
N ALA A 102 -23.37 4.37 0.62
CA ALA A 102 -24.76 4.09 0.30
C ALA A 102 -24.95 2.64 -0.17
N SER A 103 -23.97 2.09 -0.90
CA SER A 103 -23.96 0.68 -1.29
C SER A 103 -22.55 0.12 -1.31
N VAL A 104 -22.47 -1.21 -1.13
CA VAL A 104 -21.28 -2.03 -1.34
C VAL A 104 -21.67 -3.16 -2.28
N THR A 105 -20.86 -3.45 -3.29
CA THR A 105 -21.11 -4.53 -4.26
C THR A 105 -19.82 -5.27 -4.54
#